data_AF-A0A4R0X137-F1
#
_entry.id   AF-A0A4R0X137-F1
#
_cell.length_a   1.000
_cell.length_b   1.000
_cell.length_c   1.000
_cell.angle_alpha   90.00
_cell.angle_beta   90.00
_cell.angle_gamma   90.00
#
_symmetry.space_group_name_H-M   'P 1'
#
loop_
_entity.id
_entity.type
_entity.pdbx_description
1 polymer ?
#
loop_
_entity_poly.entity_id
_entity_poly.type
_entity_poly.pdbx_seq_one_letter_code
_entity_poly.pdbx_strand_id
1 'polypeptide(L)'
;MRISLQGKIDSIVVSRAERVATLTQQIRHAVTVIGRLEKQAPGSARLHQKRRRLGILHARLDQIQADQKAGRVRLCFGSRKLFRALFALAQNGYASHAEWKADWQAQRDAQFFVPAVRTRQPAINRARQALKRTVR
;
A
#
# COMPACT_ATOMS: atom_id res chain seq x y z
N MET A 1 -19.90 -3.86 4.03
CA MET A 1 -19.05 -4.15 5.21
C MET A 1 -17.92 -3.12 5.25
N ARG A 2 -17.91 -2.18 6.20
CA ARG A 2 -16.86 -1.13 6.29
C ARG A 2 -15.69 -1.68 7.13
N ILE A 3 -14.54 -1.89 6.50
CA ILE A 3 -13.33 -2.44 7.15
C ILE A 3 -12.59 -1.29 7.84
N SER A 4 -12.26 -1.44 9.12
CA SER A 4 -11.46 -0.44 9.86
C SER A 4 -10.02 -0.36 9.30
N LEU A 5 -9.33 0.76 9.54
CA LEU A 5 -7.92 0.90 9.17
C LEU A 5 -7.07 -0.21 9.78
N GLN A 6 -7.35 -0.58 11.04
CA GLN A 6 -6.68 -1.66 11.75
C GLN A 6 -6.87 -3.01 11.05
N GLY A 7 -8.09 -3.35 10.62
CA GLY A 7 -8.34 -4.60 9.91
C GLY A 7 -7.56 -4.72 8.59
N LYS A 8 -7.32 -3.60 7.88
CA LYS A 8 -6.46 -3.60 6.69
C LYS A 8 -4.99 -3.80 7.02
N ILE A 9 -4.53 -3.21 8.12
CA ILE A 9 -3.16 -3.39 8.62
C ILE A 9 -2.95 -4.86 8.99
N ASP A 10 -3.85 -5.43 9.79
CA ASP A 10 -3.77 -6.80 10.27
C ASP A 10 -3.79 -7.79 9.10
N SER A 11 -4.71 -7.60 8.14
CA SER A 11 -4.76 -8.41 6.92
C SER A 11 -3.43 -8.41 6.18
N ILE A 12 -2.79 -7.25 6.02
CA ILE A 12 -1.49 -7.19 5.35
C ILE A 12 -0.43 -7.92 6.15
N VAL A 13 -0.39 -7.73 7.47
CA VAL A 13 0.60 -8.37 8.35
C VAL A 13 0.47 -9.89 8.29
N VAL A 14 -0.74 -10.43 8.42
CA VAL A 14 -1.03 -11.87 8.36
C VAL A 14 -0.59 -12.45 7.01
N SER A 15 -0.92 -11.81 5.89
CA SER A 15 -0.57 -12.32 4.57
C SER A 15 0.92 -12.16 4.17
N ARG A 16 1.79 -11.59 5.02
CA ARG A 16 3.21 -11.39 4.66
C ARG A 16 3.94 -12.71 4.45
N ALA A 17 3.76 -13.66 5.35
CA ALA A 17 4.45 -14.94 5.31
C ALA A 17 4.14 -15.69 4.01
N GLU A 18 2.86 -15.76 3.64
CA GLU A 18 2.40 -16.37 2.39
C GLU A 18 2.97 -15.67 1.15
N ARG A 19 3.00 -14.33 1.15
CA ARG A 19 3.57 -13.55 0.05
C ARG A 19 5.06 -13.80 -0.12
N VAL A 20 5.81 -13.87 0.98
CA VAL A 20 7.24 -14.19 0.99
C VAL A 20 7.48 -15.60 0.46
N ALA A 21 6.71 -16.58 0.94
CA ALA A 21 6.79 -17.96 0.46
C ALA A 21 6.51 -18.06 -1.05
N THR A 22 5.45 -17.39 -1.51
CA THR A 22 5.06 -17.36 -2.92
C THR A 22 6.15 -16.73 -3.80
N LEU A 23 6.71 -15.58 -3.39
CA LEU A 23 7.79 -14.93 -4.14
C LEU A 23 9.05 -15.79 -4.19
N THR A 24 9.37 -16.45 -3.09
CA THR A 24 10.52 -17.37 -3.02
C THR A 24 10.35 -18.52 -4.00
N GLN A 25 9.15 -19.12 -4.07
CA GLN A 25 8.85 -20.18 -5.03
C GLN A 25 8.95 -19.69 -6.49
N GLN A 26 8.46 -18.48 -6.77
CA GLN A 26 8.57 -17.87 -8.11
C GLN A 26 10.02 -17.59 -8.50
N ILE A 27 10.87 -17.14 -7.55
CA ILE A 27 12.30 -16.93 -7.76
C ILE A 27 12.98 -18.26 -8.09
N ARG A 28 12.74 -19.31 -7.29
CA ARG A 28 13.29 -20.66 -7.53
C ARG A 28 12.97 -21.14 -8.95
N HIS A 29 11.70 -21.06 -9.34
CA HIS A 29 11.27 -21.45 -10.68
C HIS A 29 11.93 -20.59 -11.78
N ALA A 30 12.01 -19.27 -11.58
CA ALA A 30 12.63 -18.38 -12.54
C ALA A 30 14.12 -18.70 -12.75
N VAL A 31 14.87 -19.01 -11.68
CA VAL A 31 16.27 -19.43 -11.75
C VAL A 31 16.42 -20.71 -12.57
N THR A 32 15.60 -21.73 -12.31
CA THR A 32 15.62 -22.99 -13.09
C THR A 32 15.36 -22.75 -14.57
N VAL A 33 14.37 -21.91 -14.90
CA VAL A 33 14.03 -21.59 -16.28
C VAL A 33 15.16 -20.81 -16.97
N ILE A 34 15.78 -19.86 -16.27
CA ILE A 34 16.91 -19.09 -16.78
C ILE A 34 18.09 -20.01 -17.07
N GLY A 35 18.50 -20.89 -16.15
CA GLY A 35 19.62 -21.81 -16.37
C GLY A 35 19.40 -22.76 -17.55
N ARG A 36 18.16 -23.19 -17.80
CA ARG A 36 17.82 -23.94 -19.03
C ARG A 36 17.94 -23.08 -20.28
N LEU A 37 17.42 -21.85 -20.25
CA LEU A 37 17.46 -20.93 -21.40
C LEU A 37 18.87 -20.46 -21.73
N GLU A 38 19.75 -20.33 -20.74
CA GLU A 38 21.16 -20.00 -20.94
C GLU A 38 21.88 -21.06 -21.77
N LYS A 39 21.55 -22.34 -21.57
CA LYS A 39 22.11 -23.46 -22.34
C LYS A 39 21.50 -23.57 -23.73
N GLN A 40 20.19 -23.36 -23.86
CA GLN A 40 19.45 -23.59 -25.11
C GLN A 40 19.51 -22.42 -26.09
N ALA A 41 19.49 -21.19 -25.60
CA ALA A 41 19.37 -19.99 -26.41
C ALA A 41 20.08 -18.80 -25.74
N PRO A 42 21.43 -18.85 -25.64
CA PRO A 42 22.21 -17.75 -25.10
C PRO A 42 21.93 -16.46 -25.90
N GLY A 43 21.86 -15.32 -25.20
CA GLY A 43 21.61 -14.01 -25.82
C GLY A 43 20.17 -13.77 -26.31
N SER A 44 19.25 -14.72 -26.19
CA SER A 44 17.88 -14.54 -26.66
C SER A 44 17.11 -13.44 -25.90
N ALA A 45 16.24 -12.71 -26.59
CA ALA A 45 15.34 -11.73 -25.96
C ALA A 45 14.48 -12.37 -24.86
N ARG A 46 14.09 -13.64 -25.04
CA ARG A 46 13.35 -14.43 -24.04
C ARG A 46 14.14 -14.59 -22.75
N LEU A 47 15.43 -14.94 -22.84
CA LEU A 47 16.33 -15.04 -21.69
C LEU A 47 16.46 -13.69 -20.98
N HIS A 48 16.68 -12.61 -21.72
CA HIS A 48 16.76 -11.26 -21.16
C HIS A 48 15.49 -10.88 -20.39
N GLN A 49 14.31 -11.11 -20.96
CA GLN A 49 13.04 -10.83 -20.27
C GLN A 49 12.86 -11.66 -18.99
N LYS A 50 13.32 -12.91 -18.96
CA LYS A 50 13.30 -13.74 -17.75
C LYS A 50 14.27 -13.25 -16.69
N ARG A 51 15.49 -12.84 -17.05
CA ARG A 51 16.45 -12.22 -16.13
C ARG A 51 15.92 -10.91 -15.54
N ARG A 52 15.31 -10.06 -16.37
CA ARG A 52 14.63 -8.84 -15.91
C ARG A 52 13.52 -9.17 -14.92
N ARG A 53 12.70 -10.19 -15.21
CA ARG A 53 11.63 -10.63 -14.30
C ARG A 53 12.19 -11.12 -12.96
N LEU A 54 13.30 -11.87 -12.98
CA LEU A 54 13.98 -12.34 -11.77
C LEU A 54 14.42 -11.17 -10.89
N GLY A 55 15.05 -10.14 -11.46
CA GLY A 55 15.44 -8.92 -10.72
C GLY A 55 14.25 -8.22 -10.07
N ILE A 56 13.10 -8.14 -10.76
CA ILE A 56 11.86 -7.58 -10.20
C ILE A 56 11.35 -8.42 -9.02
N LEU A 57 11.46 -9.75 -9.09
CA LEU A 57 11.02 -10.63 -8.00
C LEU A 57 11.90 -10.47 -6.76
N HIS A 58 13.23 -10.40 -6.92
CA HIS A 58 14.15 -10.10 -5.82
C HIS A 58 13.85 -8.75 -5.17
N ALA A 59 13.76 -7.68 -5.97
CA ALA A 59 13.46 -6.35 -5.43
C ALA A 59 12.14 -6.31 -4.64
N ARG A 60 11.13 -7.08 -5.04
CA ARG A 60 9.87 -7.21 -4.28
C ARG A 60 10.03 -7.97 -2.98
N LEU A 61 10.81 -9.04 -2.99
CA LEU A 61 11.10 -9.83 -1.79
C LEU A 61 11.84 -8.98 -0.76
N ASP A 62 12.91 -8.32 -1.20
CA ASP A 62 13.74 -7.43 -0.38
C ASP A 62 12.89 -6.32 0.24
N GLN A 63 11.98 -5.73 -0.55
CA GLN A 63 11.08 -4.70 -0.07
C GLN A 63 10.14 -5.22 1.03
N ILE A 64 9.54 -6.41 0.86
CA ILE A 64 8.66 -6.99 1.89
C ILE A 64 9.43 -7.31 3.17
N GLN A 65 10.65 -7.85 3.04
CA GLN A 65 11.51 -8.16 4.18
C GLN A 65 11.95 -6.88 4.92
N ALA A 66 12.32 -5.83 4.19
CA ALA A 66 12.66 -4.53 4.77
C ALA A 66 11.47 -3.89 5.48
N ASP A 67 10.28 -3.92 4.85
CA ASP A 67 9.04 -3.41 5.46
C ASP A 67 8.67 -4.22 6.72
N GLN A 68 8.89 -5.54 6.72
CA GLN A 68 8.68 -6.39 7.89
C GLN A 68 9.65 -6.07 9.02
N LYS A 69 10.95 -5.95 8.73
CA LYS A 69 11.98 -5.59 9.71
C LYS A 69 11.72 -4.21 10.33
N ALA A 70 11.24 -3.27 9.53
CA ALA A 70 10.92 -1.91 9.97
C ALA A 70 9.52 -1.77 10.61
N GLY A 71 8.73 -2.85 10.71
CA GLY A 71 7.34 -2.79 11.18
C GLY A 71 6.41 -1.92 10.30
N ARG A 72 6.84 -1.58 9.08
CA ARG A 72 6.14 -0.64 8.20
C ARG A 72 5.08 -1.37 7.38
N VAL A 73 3.85 -0.87 7.36
CA VAL A 73 2.77 -1.37 6.49
C VAL A 73 2.46 -0.34 5.42
N ARG A 74 2.63 -0.71 4.14
CA ARG A 74 2.28 0.16 3.01
C ARG A 74 0.81 -0.03 2.64
N LEU A 75 0.03 1.02 2.82
CA LEU A 75 -1.37 1.10 2.42
C LEU A 75 -1.52 2.04 1.24
N CYS A 76 -2.35 1.66 0.26
CA CYS A 76 -2.78 2.55 -0.81
C CYS A 76 -4.27 2.81 -0.67
N PHE A 77 -4.63 4.05 -0.34
CA PHE A 77 -6.01 4.49 -0.34
C PHE A 77 -6.46 4.81 -1.79
N GLY A 78 -7.73 4.62 -2.12
CA GLY A 78 -8.25 4.88 -3.47
C GLY A 78 -8.04 3.76 -4.49
N SER A 79 -7.52 2.60 -4.06
CA SER A 79 -7.19 1.42 -4.91
C SER A 79 -6.02 1.64 -5.88
N ARG A 80 -5.17 0.61 -6.02
CA ARG A 80 -4.04 0.63 -6.96
C ARG A 80 -4.50 0.71 -8.43
N LYS A 81 -5.67 0.13 -8.75
CA LYS A 81 -6.23 0.13 -10.10
C LYS A 81 -6.60 1.55 -10.52
N LEU A 82 -7.35 2.25 -9.67
CA LEU A 82 -7.79 3.61 -9.93
C LEU A 82 -6.60 4.57 -10.04
N PHE A 83 -5.56 4.39 -9.21
CA PHE A 83 -4.35 5.22 -9.31
C PHE A 83 -3.66 5.06 -10.66
N ARG A 84 -3.63 3.83 -11.19
CA ARG A 84 -3.02 3.53 -12.48
C ARG A 84 -3.84 4.09 -13.66
N ALA A 85 -5.15 4.22 -13.49
CA ALA A 85 -6.01 4.76 -14.54
C ALA A 85 -5.66 6.20 -14.92
N LEU A 86 -5.08 6.97 -13.99
CA LEU A 86 -4.59 8.33 -14.24
C LEU A 86 -3.63 8.42 -15.43
N PHE A 87 -2.78 7.41 -15.63
CA PHE A 87 -1.76 7.42 -16.69
C PHE A 87 -2.32 7.12 -18.08
N ALA A 88 -3.59 6.71 -18.18
CA ALA A 88 -4.26 6.41 -19.45
C ALA A 88 -5.77 6.63 -19.33
N LEU A 89 -6.20 7.88 -19.06
CA LEU A 89 -7.58 8.23 -18.72
C LEU A 89 -8.60 7.71 -19.75
N ALA A 90 -8.41 8.03 -21.04
CA ALA A 90 -9.32 7.62 -22.11
C ALA A 90 -9.45 6.08 -22.23
N GLN A 91 -8.33 5.35 -22.10
CA GLN A 91 -8.34 3.88 -22.13
C GLN A 91 -9.04 3.26 -20.91
N ASN A 92 -9.14 4.02 -19.81
CA ASN A 92 -9.81 3.60 -18.59
C ASN A 92 -11.23 4.18 -18.47
N GLY A 93 -11.77 4.78 -19.54
CA GLY A 93 -13.15 5.24 -19.61
C GLY A 93 -13.40 6.62 -18.98
N TYR A 94 -12.37 7.38 -18.65
CA TYR A 94 -12.51 8.73 -18.11
C TYR A 94 -12.43 9.77 -19.22
N ALA A 95 -13.43 10.64 -19.30
CA ALA A 95 -13.46 11.77 -20.22
C ALA A 95 -12.52 12.90 -19.77
N SER A 96 -12.27 13.00 -18.46
CA SER A 96 -11.39 14.03 -17.91
C SER A 96 -10.68 13.61 -16.63
N HIS A 97 -9.61 14.34 -16.29
CA HIS A 97 -8.95 14.20 -15.00
C HIS A 97 -9.89 14.54 -13.82
N ALA A 98 -10.84 15.47 -14.02
CA ALA A 98 -11.77 15.87 -12.97
C ALA A 98 -12.71 14.72 -12.57
N GLU A 99 -13.21 13.99 -13.57
CA GLU A 99 -14.04 12.79 -13.37
C GLU A 99 -13.27 11.70 -12.61
N TRP A 100 -12.04 11.39 -13.05
CA TRP A 100 -11.17 10.46 -12.32
C TRP A 100 -10.91 10.89 -10.87
N LYS A 101 -10.68 12.20 -10.64
CA LYS A 101 -10.41 12.74 -9.31
C LYS A 101 -11.61 12.60 -8.39
N ALA A 102 -12.82 12.81 -8.90
CA ALA A 102 -14.05 12.64 -8.13
C ALA A 102 -14.21 11.18 -7.68
N ASP A 103 -14.04 10.22 -8.60
CA ASP A 103 -14.07 8.80 -8.29
C ASP A 103 -12.96 8.38 -7.30
N TRP A 104 -11.77 8.96 -7.48
CA TRP A 104 -10.65 8.76 -6.58
C TRP A 104 -10.95 9.21 -5.15
N GLN A 105 -11.50 10.41 -5.00
CA GLN A 105 -11.89 10.94 -3.69
C GLN A 105 -13.01 10.11 -3.07
N ALA A 106 -14.07 9.81 -3.83
CA ALA A 106 -15.19 9.01 -3.35
C ALA A 106 -14.76 7.63 -2.85
N GLN A 107 -13.93 6.90 -3.63
CA GLN A 107 -13.41 5.62 -3.16
C GLN A 107 -12.52 5.78 -1.93
N ARG A 108 -11.59 6.75 -1.96
CA ARG A 108 -10.64 6.97 -0.87
C ARG A 108 -11.34 7.31 0.44
N ASP A 109 -12.34 8.17 0.39
CA ASP A 109 -13.05 8.66 1.58
C ASP A 109 -14.01 7.58 2.13
N ALA A 110 -14.50 6.67 1.29
CA ALA A 110 -15.24 5.49 1.73
C ALA A 110 -14.36 4.42 2.42
N GLN A 111 -13.02 4.51 2.32
CA GLN A 111 -12.13 3.43 2.77
C GLN A 111 -11.79 3.43 4.25
N PHE A 112 -11.85 4.56 4.95
CA PHE A 112 -11.61 4.63 6.38
C PHE A 112 -12.29 5.87 6.96
N PHE A 113 -12.75 5.77 8.20
CA PHE A 113 -13.29 6.88 8.96
C PHE A 113 -12.33 7.18 10.11
N VAL A 114 -11.97 8.44 10.28
CA VAL A 114 -11.29 8.91 11.48
C VAL A 114 -12.37 9.42 12.41
N PRO A 115 -12.68 8.75 13.54
CA PRO A 115 -13.54 9.33 14.55
C PRO A 115 -12.91 10.65 14.97
N ALA A 116 -13.65 11.75 14.84
CA ALA A 116 -13.24 13.01 15.43
C ALA A 116 -13.08 12.75 16.93
N VAL A 117 -11.84 12.65 17.40
CA VAL A 117 -11.59 12.65 18.82
C VAL A 117 -12.15 13.99 19.31
N ARG A 118 -13.18 13.96 20.16
CA ARG A 118 -13.47 15.13 20.99
C ARG A 118 -12.19 15.32 21.78
N THR A 119 -11.34 16.26 21.38
CA THR A 119 -10.34 16.82 22.28
C THR A 119 -11.15 17.30 23.47
N ARG A 120 -11.17 16.51 24.55
CA ARG A 120 -11.47 17.03 25.87
C ARG A 120 -10.38 18.06 26.10
N GLN A 121 -10.67 19.32 25.80
CA GLN A 121 -9.86 20.43 26.27
C GLN A 121 -9.66 20.16 27.77
N PRO A 122 -8.44 19.87 28.26
CA PRO A 122 -8.24 19.77 29.70
C PRO A 122 -8.70 21.11 30.27
N ALA A 123 -9.41 21.04 31.40
CA ALA A 123 -10.22 22.12 31.97
C ALA A 123 -9.39 23.34 32.43
N ILE A 124 -8.74 24.05 31.51
CA ILE A 124 -7.99 25.29 31.75
C ILE A 124 -8.95 26.43 32.16
N ASN A 125 -10.26 26.29 31.92
CA ASN A 125 -11.26 27.29 32.30
C ASN A 125 -11.81 27.15 33.73
N ARG A 126 -11.50 26.08 34.49
CA ARG A 126 -11.95 25.99 35.90
C ARG A 126 -11.06 26.77 36.87
N ALA A 127 -9.79 26.98 36.56
CA ALA A 127 -8.88 27.79 37.38
C ALA A 127 -9.16 29.31 37.29
N ARG A 128 -9.64 29.80 36.12
CA ARG A 128 -9.98 31.22 35.93
C ARG A 128 -11.24 31.67 36.65
N GLN A 129 -12.19 30.77 36.95
CA GLN A 129 -13.39 31.10 37.72
C GLN A 129 -13.17 31.03 39.24
N ALA A 130 -12.20 30.24 39.71
CA ALA A 130 -11.83 30.18 41.12
C ALA A 130 -11.04 31.44 41.55
N LEU A 131 -10.12 31.94 40.71
CA LEU A 131 -9.30 33.11 41.06
C LEU A 131 -10.07 34.45 41.09
N LYS A 132 -11.25 34.53 40.45
CA LYS A 132 -12.11 35.72 40.45
C LYS A 132 -13.04 35.80 41.67
N ARG A 133 -13.10 34.77 42.51
CA ARG A 133 -13.93 34.73 43.73
C ARG A 133 -13.15 34.98 45.02
N THR A 134 -11.82 34.92 44.98
CA THR A 134 -10.95 35.13 46.15
C THR A 134 -10.44 36.57 46.28
N VAL A 135 -10.77 37.45 45.33
CA VAL A 135 -10.52 38.89 45.41
C VAL A 135 -11.87 39.60 45.44
N ARG A 136 -12.52 39.56 46.61
CA ARG A 136 -13.58 40.48 47.00
C ARG A 136 -13.58 40.63 48.50
#